data_AF-A0A8T2FLU8-F1
#
_entry.id   AF-A0A8T2FLU8-F1
#
_cell.length_a   1.000
_cell.length_b   1.000
_cell.length_c   1.000
_cell.angle_alpha   90.00
_cell.angle_beta   90.00
_cell.angle_gamma   90.00
#
_symmetry.space_group_name_H-M   'P 1'
#
loop_
_entity.id
_entity.type
_entity.pdbx_description
1 polymer ?
#
loop_
_entity_poly.entity_id
_entity_poly.type
_entity_poly.pdbx_seq_one_letter_code
_entity_poly.pdbx_strand_id
1 'polypeptide(L)' 'MRRSVYGNLKVLGTFITEWDEVKATCKEMLATRESAQMYAVRLAELATSLGFDGWLIIIEMKNRFRI' A
#
# COMPACT_ATOMS: atom_id res chain seq x y z
N MET A 1 6.02 -12.41 18.19
CA MET A 1 6.86 -11.69 17.22
C MET A 1 8.00 -12.61 16.78
N ARG A 2 7.89 -13.27 15.62
CA ARG A 2 9.00 -14.06 15.07
C ARG A 2 9.91 -13.09 14.33
N ARG A 3 11.05 -12.74 14.94
CA ARG A 3 12.14 -12.01 14.25
C ARG A 3 12.66 -12.90 13.12
N SER A 4 12.78 -12.32 11.94
CA SER A 4 13.38 -12.95 10.76
C SER A 4 14.81 -13.40 11.05
N VAL A 5 15.21 -14.49 10.40
CA VAL A 5 16.52 -15.17 10.53
C VAL A 5 17.67 -14.34 9.88
N TYR A 6 17.38 -13.13 9.38
CA TYR A 6 18.26 -12.30 8.56
C TYR A 6 18.44 -10.87 9.14
N GLY A 7 18.98 -10.73 10.35
CA GLY A 7 19.47 -9.42 10.87
C GLY A 7 18.47 -8.25 10.89
N ASN A 8 18.98 -7.01 11.00
CA ASN A 8 18.21 -5.74 11.05
C ASN A 8 17.60 -5.33 9.68
N LEU A 9 17.27 -6.29 8.81
CA LEU A 9 16.69 -5.99 7.51
C LEU A 9 15.18 -5.80 7.63
N LYS A 10 14.67 -4.73 7.01
CA LYS A 10 13.25 -4.42 6.93
C LYS A 10 12.61 -5.19 5.79
N VAL A 11 11.53 -5.91 6.06
CA VAL A 11 10.75 -6.64 5.07
C VAL A 11 9.47 -5.89 4.79
N LEU A 12 9.31 -5.34 3.59
CA LEU A 12 8.10 -4.62 3.19
C LEU A 12 7.23 -5.50 2.30
N GLY A 13 5.91 -5.45 2.51
CA GLY A 13 4.95 -5.91 1.52
C GLY A 13 4.83 -4.91 0.37
N THR A 14 4.20 -5.30 -0.74
CA THR A 14 3.93 -4.39 -1.86
C THR A 14 2.42 -4.21 -2.02
N PHE A 15 1.96 -2.96 -2.02
CA PHE A 15 0.59 -2.59 -2.36
C PHE A 15 0.63 -1.85 -3.69
N ILE A 16 0.02 -2.44 -4.72
CA ILE A 16 0.02 -1.88 -6.08
C ILE A 16 -1.42 -1.59 -6.48
N THR A 17 -1.67 -0.38 -6.98
CA THR A 17 -2.87 -0.06 -7.73
C THR A 17 -2.47 0.11 -9.19
N GLU A 18 -3.11 -0.62 -10.11
CA GLU A 18 -2.71 -0.63 -11.53
C GLU A 18 -3.82 -0.17 -12.49
N TRP A 19 -3.39 0.53 -13.55
CA TRP A 19 -4.16 0.86 -14.75
C TRP A 19 -5.43 1.70 -14.56
N ASP A 20 -6.55 1.24 -15.11
CA ASP A 20 -7.78 2.01 -15.24
C ASP A 20 -8.50 2.16 -13.88
N GLU A 21 -8.25 1.24 -12.95
CA GLU A 21 -8.89 1.23 -11.62
C GLU A 21 -8.23 2.19 -10.63
N VAL A 22 -6.98 2.62 -10.88
CA VAL A 22 -6.24 3.49 -9.95
C VAL A 22 -6.98 4.77 -9.62
N LYS A 23 -7.64 5.39 -10.61
CA LYS A 23 -8.41 6.62 -10.35
C LYS A 23 -9.56 6.39 -9.39
N ALA A 24 -10.25 5.26 -9.46
CA ALA A 24 -11.36 4.96 -8.56
C ALA A 24 -10.82 4.63 -7.17
N THR A 25 -9.86 3.72 -7.08
CA THR A 25 -9.25 3.27 -5.84
C THR A 25 -8.57 4.42 -5.08
N CYS A 26 -7.75 5.23 -5.74
CA CYS A 26 -7.13 6.39 -5.10
C CYS A 26 -8.16 7.46 -4.72
N LYS A 27 -9.21 7.67 -5.54
CA LYS A 27 -10.26 8.64 -5.23
C LYS A 27 -11.04 8.22 -3.99
N GLU A 28 -11.31 6.94 -3.80
CA GLU A 28 -11.96 6.41 -2.60
C GLU A 28 -11.01 6.47 -1.40
N MET A 29 -9.80 5.93 -1.53
CA MET A 29 -8.84 5.86 -0.44
C MET A 29 -8.44 7.24 0.09
N LEU A 30 -8.22 8.19 -0.82
CA LEU A 30 -7.73 9.53 -0.52
C LEU A 30 -8.84 10.59 -0.55
N ALA A 31 -10.11 10.18 -0.53
CA ALA A 31 -11.26 11.08 -0.60
C ALA A 31 -11.25 12.14 0.52
N THR A 32 -10.97 11.69 1.74
CA THR A 32 -10.90 12.54 2.93
C THR A 32 -9.72 12.13 3.80
N ARG A 33 -9.43 12.94 4.83
CA ARG A 33 -8.42 12.59 5.82
C ARG A 33 -8.80 11.31 6.58
N GLU A 34 -10.08 11.16 6.90
CA GLU A 34 -10.63 10.03 7.63
C GLU A 34 -10.53 8.75 6.79
N SER A 35 -10.86 8.81 5.49
CA SER A 35 -10.69 7.66 4.60
C SER A 35 -9.22 7.28 4.49
N ALA A 36 -8.33 8.25 4.25
CA ALA A 36 -6.90 7.99 4.13
C ALA A 36 -6.31 7.37 5.40
N GLN A 37 -6.73 7.88 6.56
CA GLN A 37 -6.33 7.32 7.85
C GLN A 37 -6.88 5.91 8.07
N MET A 38 -8.15 5.65 7.72
CA MET A 38 -8.74 4.32 7.80
C MET A 38 -7.94 3.29 7.01
N TYR A 39 -7.62 3.58 5.74
CA TYR A 39 -6.83 2.67 4.91
C TYR A 39 -5.39 2.50 5.44
N ALA A 40 -4.76 3.57 5.92
CA ALA A 40 -3.43 3.49 6.53
C ALA A 40 -3.41 2.58 7.78
N VAL A 41 -4.43 2.68 8.64
CA VAL A 41 -4.58 1.80 9.81
C VAL A 41 -4.76 0.35 9.38
N ARG A 42 -5.64 0.08 8.40
CA ARG A 42 -5.83 -1.29 7.90
C ARG A 42 -4.57 -1.89 7.29
N LEU A 43 -3.81 -1.11 6.53
CA LEU A 43 -2.53 -1.55 5.98
C LEU A 43 -1.51 -1.84 7.11
N ALA A 44 -1.46 -1.02 8.16
CA ALA A 44 -0.59 -1.27 9.31
C ALA A 44 -0.99 -2.54 10.10
N GLU A 45 -2.30 -2.78 10.28
CA GLU A 45 -2.82 -4.01 10.88
C GLU A 45 -2.45 -5.24 10.04
N LEU A 46 -2.56 -5.14 8.71
CA LEU A 46 -2.16 -6.21 7.78
C LEU A 46 -0.66 -6.49 7.83
N ALA A 47 0.18 -5.44 7.79
CA ALA A 47 1.63 -5.60 7.93
C ALA A 47 1.99 -6.32 9.23
N THR A 48 1.37 -5.91 10.35
CA THR A 48 1.60 -6.51 11.66
C THR A 48 1.16 -7.97 11.72
N SER A 49 -0.02 -8.29 11.18
CA SER A 49 -0.56 -9.67 11.21
C SER A 49 0.19 -10.63 10.29
N LEU A 50 0.69 -10.15 9.15
CA LEU A 50 1.48 -10.93 8.18
C LEU A 50 2.98 -10.95 8.51
N GLY A 51 3.44 -10.11 9.44
CA GLY A 51 4.84 -10.06 9.87
C GLY A 51 5.75 -9.21 8.98
N PHE A 52 5.18 -8.27 8.22
CA PHE A 52 5.92 -7.25 7.48
C PHE A 52 6.21 -6.02 8.36
N ASP A 53 7.29 -5.31 8.05
CA ASP A 53 7.66 -4.05 8.68
C ASP A 53 6.92 -2.83 8.11
N GLY A 54 6.18 -3.00 7.00
CA GLY A 54 5.45 -1.93 6.33
C GLY A 54 5.14 -2.28 4.87
N TRP A 55 4.83 -1.24 4.07
CA TRP A 55 4.44 -1.38 2.67
C TRP A 55 5.24 -0.46 1.76
N LEU A 56 5.65 -0.97 0.61
CA LEU A 56 5.94 -0.18 -0.58
C LEU A 56 4.62 0.05 -1.33
N ILE A 57 4.21 1.30 -1.45
CA ILE A 57 2.97 1.68 -2.16
C ILE A 57 3.34 2.17 -3.56
N ILE A 58 2.82 1.50 -4.58
CA ILE A 58 3.03 1.85 -5.99
C ILE A 58 1.69 2.21 -6.61
N ILE A 59 1.61 3.44 -7.14
CA ILE A 59 0.41 3.95 -7.81
C ILE A 59 0.73 4.02 -9.31
N GLU A 60 0.31 3.01 -10.07
CA GLU A 60 0.58 2.92 -11.51
C GLU A 60 -0.59 3.48 -12.32
N MET A 61 -0.53 4.77 -12.61
CA MET A 61 -1.53 5.45 -13.44
C MET A 61 -1.34 5.09 -14.91
N LYS A 62 -2.41 4.66 -15.57
CA LYS A 62 -2.39 4.51 -17.03
C LYS A 62 -2.09 5.84 -17.70
N ASN A 63 -0.97 5.92 -18.41
CA ASN A 63 -0.63 7.11 -19.17
C ASN A 63 -1.56 7.20 -20.40
N ARG A 64 -2.28 8.32 -20.54
CA ARG A 64 -3.26 8.54 -21.62
C ARG A 64 -2.60 9.06 -22.91
N PHE A 65 -1.31 9.34 -22.90
CA PHE A 65 -0.56 9.74 -24.10
C PHE A 65 -0.10 8.50 -24.87
N ARG A 66 -0.96 8.03 -25.78
CA ARG A 66 -0.54 7.22 -26.93
C ARG A 66 -0.15 8.19 -28.05
N ILE A 67 1.13 8.17 -28.40
CA ILE A 67 1.61 8.66 -29.69
C ILE A 67 1.14 7.70 -30.78
#